data_AF-A0A8T5MU36-F1
#
_entry.id   AF-A0A8T5MU36-F1
#
_cell.length_a   1.000
_cell.length_b   1.000
_cell.length_c   1.000
_cell.angle_alpha   90.00
_cell.angle_beta   90.00
_cell.angle_gamma   90.00
#
_symmetry.space_group_name_H-M   'P 1'
#
loop_
_entity.id
_entity.type
_entity.pdbx_description
1 polymer ?
#
loop_
_entity_poly.entity_id
_entity_poly.type
_entity_poly.pdbx_seq_one_letter_code
_entity_poly.pdbx_strand_id
1 'polypeptide(L)'
;MAKMRLLIDHREGNRIIEVAKRICEVEMVQLPLGDFLIVGGDGAVVIERKTSADFVNSVRSNRLWEQLLRFMKTDEIWGYEIKRRILVIHG
;
A
#
# COMPACT_ATOMS: atom_id res chain seq x y z
N MET A 1 4.82 5.28 -23.14
CA MET A 1 4.00 4.73 -22.04
C MET A 1 4.45 5.39 -20.75
N ALA A 2 3.54 5.91 -19.92
CA ALA A 2 3.91 6.42 -18.60
C ALA A 2 4.50 5.27 -17.78
N LYS A 3 5.71 5.46 -17.23
CA LYS A 3 6.44 4.44 -16.49
C LYS A 3 5.73 4.22 -15.15
N MET A 4 5.13 3.04 -14.95
CA MET A 4 4.58 2.66 -13.66
C MET A 4 5.71 2.37 -12.67
N ARG A 5 5.61 2.92 -11.46
CA ARG A 5 6.58 2.72 -10.38
C ARG A 5 5.88 2.16 -9.15
N LEU A 6 6.52 1.19 -8.50
CA LEU A 6 6.04 0.62 -7.24
C LEU A 6 6.88 1.16 -6.08
N LEU A 7 6.26 1.91 -5.19
CA LEU A 7 6.84 2.33 -3.92
C LEU A 7 6.40 1.34 -2.85
N ILE A 8 7.33 0.85 -2.05
CA ILE A 8 7.07 -0.13 -0.98
C ILE A 8 7.52 0.46 0.36
N ASP A 9 6.67 0.39 1.38
CA ASP A 9 7.06 0.79 2.73
C ASP A 9 8.17 -0.13 3.25
N HIS A 10 9.23 0.44 3.82
CA HIS A 10 10.39 -0.31 4.34
C HIS A 10 10.05 -1.29 5.48
N ARG A 11 8.88 -1.15 6.10
CA ARG A 11 8.36 -2.07 7.11
C ARG A 11 7.89 -3.40 6.52
N GLU A 12 7.70 -3.51 5.21
CA GLU A 12 7.33 -4.76 4.56
C GLU A 12 8.49 -5.77 4.52
N GLY A 13 8.15 -7.07 4.55
CA GLY A 13 9.13 -8.14 4.62
C GLY A 13 9.97 -8.31 3.36
N ASN A 14 11.26 -8.63 3.52
CA ASN A 14 12.24 -8.83 2.44
C ASN A 14 11.76 -9.72 1.28
N ARG A 15 11.03 -10.80 1.58
CA ARG A 15 10.51 -11.73 0.55
C ARG A 15 9.58 -11.04 -0.45
N ILE A 16 8.74 -10.11 -0.01
CA ILE A 16 7.79 -9.41 -0.88
C ILE A 16 8.54 -8.42 -1.77
N ILE A 17 9.50 -7.71 -1.18
CA ILE A 17 10.38 -6.76 -1.88
C ILE A 17 11.16 -7.49 -2.99
N GLU A 18 11.72 -8.67 -2.70
CA GLU A 18 12.45 -9.48 -3.67
C GLU A 18 11.56 -9.96 -4.82
N VAL A 19 10.33 -10.38 -4.53
CA VAL A 19 9.37 -10.78 -5.57
C VAL A 19 9.00 -9.58 -6.44
N ALA A 20 8.68 -8.44 -5.83
CA ALA A 20 8.30 -7.22 -6.54
C ALA A 20 9.42 -6.74 -7.49
N LYS A 21 10.68 -6.77 -7.03
CA LYS A 21 11.86 -6.39 -7.84
C LYS A 21 12.05 -7.25 -9.10
N ARG A 22 11.49 -8.47 -9.13
CA ARG A 22 11.54 -9.35 -10.32
C ARG A 22 10.45 -9.03 -11.34
N ILE A 23 9.46 -8.22 -10.97
CA ILE A 23 8.26 -7.95 -11.77
C ILE A 23 8.27 -6.51 -12.31
N CYS A 24 8.69 -5.53 -11.50
CA CYS A 24 8.66 -4.12 -11.87
C CYS A 24 9.77 -3.30 -11.19
N GLU A 25 9.85 -2.02 -11.56
CA GLU A 25 10.71 -1.05 -10.89
C GLU A 25 10.17 -0.75 -9.48
N VAL A 26 11.01 -1.02 -8.48
CA VAL A 26 10.68 -0.90 -7.07
C VAL A 26 11.55 0.16 -6.41
N GLU A 27 10.94 1.02 -5.62
CA GLU A 27 11.62 1.96 -4.73
C GLU A 27 11.15 1.73 -3.29
N MET A 28 12.11 1.52 -2.39
CA MET A 28 11.85 1.35 -0.96
C MET A 28 11.82 2.72 -0.30
N VAL A 29 10.76 3.00 0.44
CA VAL A 29 10.51 4.31 1.05
C VAL A 29 9.83 4.16 2.40
N GLN A 30 9.65 5.26 3.14
CA GLN A 30 8.76 5.28 4.31
C GLN A 30 7.44 5.93 3.90
N LEU A 31 6.41 5.12 3.64
CA LEU A 31 5.11 5.66 3.24
C LEU A 31 4.42 6.32 4.44
N PRO A 32 3.74 7.47 4.23
CA PRO A 32 2.90 8.06 5.26
C PRO A 32 1.64 7.22 5.52
N LEU A 33 1.23 6.40 4.54
CA LEU A 33 0.03 5.57 4.57
C LEU A 33 0.14 4.40 3.58
N GLY A 34 -0.31 3.22 4.04
CA GLY A 34 -0.29 1.98 3.29
C GLY A 34 1.08 1.32 3.19
N ASP A 35 1.08 0.12 2.62
CA ASP A 35 2.27 -0.73 2.49
C ASP A 35 2.85 -0.64 1.07
N PHE A 36 2.01 -0.31 0.09
CA PHE A 36 2.42 -0.08 -1.30
C PHE A 36 1.73 1.15 -1.89
N LEU A 37 2.45 1.86 -2.76
CA LEU A 37 1.90 2.92 -3.61
C LEU A 37 2.32 2.67 -5.05
N ILE A 38 1.36 2.38 -5.92
CA ILE A 38 1.57 2.26 -7.36
C ILE A 38 1.35 3.65 -7.97
N VAL A 39 2.39 4.21 -8.57
CA VAL A 39 2.33 5.51 -9.24
C VAL A 39 2.28 5.31 -10.75
N GLY A 40 1.30 5.92 -11.39
CA GLY A 40 1.08 5.92 -12.83
C GLY A 40 0.89 7.33 -13.38
N GLY A 41 0.64 7.44 -14.70
CA GLY A 41 0.48 8.74 -15.37
C GLY A 41 -0.79 9.51 -14.98
N ASP A 42 -1.78 8.83 -14.41
CA ASP A 42 -3.09 9.36 -14.04
C ASP A 42 -3.30 9.51 -12.53
N GLY A 43 -2.26 9.23 -11.72
CA GLY A 43 -2.32 9.33 -10.25
C GLY A 43 -1.71 8.10 -9.58
N ALA A 44 -2.22 7.77 -8.40
CA ALA A 44 -1.73 6.66 -7.60
C ALA A 44 -2.81 5.72 -7.06
N VAL A 45 -2.41 4.47 -6.82
CA VAL A 45 -3.18 3.46 -6.12
C VAL A 45 -2.45 3.10 -4.83
N VAL A 46 -3.09 3.35 -3.69
CA VAL A 46 -2.56 2.97 -2.38
C VAL A 46 -3.10 1.59 -2.00
N ILE A 47 -2.22 0.75 -1.45
CA ILE A 47 -2.54 -0.62 -1.06
C ILE A 47 -2.12 -0.85 0.39
N GLU A 48 -3.06 -1.31 1.21
CA GLU A 48 -2.80 -1.92 2.51
C GLU A 48 -2.78 -3.44 2.33
N ARG A 49 -1.74 -4.11 2.78
CA ARG A 49 -1.63 -5.57 2.82
C ARG A 49 -1.83 -6.05 4.25
N LYS A 50 -2.59 -7.13 4.41
CA LYS A 50 -2.81 -7.75 5.72
C LYS A 50 -2.82 -9.26 5.60
N THR A 51 -2.16 -9.94 6.54
CA THR A 51 -2.34 -11.40 6.65
C THR A 51 -3.77 -11.71 7.11
N SER A 52 -4.30 -12.90 6.83
CA SER A 52 -5.62 -13.32 7.34
C SER A 52 -5.69 -13.28 8.87
N ALA A 53 -4.61 -13.72 9.54
CA ALA A 53 -4.48 -13.61 10.99
C ALA A 53 -4.48 -12.15 11.48
N ASP A 54 -3.70 -11.27 10.85
CA ASP A 54 -3.66 -9.85 11.20
C ASP A 54 -4.99 -9.14 10.91
N PHE A 55 -5.69 -9.55 9.85
CA PHE A 55 -7.00 -9.02 9.51
C PHE A 55 -7.98 -9.31 10.64
N VAL A 56 -8.14 -10.56 11.05
CA VAL A 56 -9.01 -10.95 12.17
C VAL A 56 -8.64 -10.20 13.45
N ASN A 57 -7.34 -10.15 13.78
CA ASN A 57 -6.87 -9.45 14.97
C ASN A 57 -7.16 -7.95 14.92
N SER A 58 -6.98 -7.30 13.77
CA SER A 58 -7.22 -5.87 13.58
C SER A 58 -8.69 -5.47 13.55
N VAL A 59 -9.58 -6.37 13.09
CA VAL A 59 -11.03 -6.18 13.19
C VAL A 59 -11.46 -6.18 14.66
N ARG A 60 -10.97 -7.17 15.43
CA ARG A 60 -11.32 -7.32 16.86
C ARG A 60 -10.85 -6.16 17.72
N SER A 61 -9.70 -5.56 17.38
CA SER A 61 -9.13 -4.44 18.14
C SER A 61 -9.56 -3.06 17.64
N ASN A 62 -10.47 -2.98 16.66
CA ASN A 62 -10.85 -1.76 15.93
C ASN A 62 -9.74 -1.08 15.11
N ARG A 63 -8.48 -1.57 15.19
CA ARG A 63 -7.34 -1.03 14.44
C ARG A 63 -7.60 -0.96 12.94
N LEU A 64 -8.30 -1.95 12.36
CA LEU A 64 -8.62 -1.93 10.93
C LEU A 64 -9.47 -0.70 10.55
N TRP A 65 -10.49 -0.40 11.34
CA TRP A 65 -11.43 0.68 11.04
C TRP A 65 -10.75 2.05 11.10
N GLU A 66 -9.85 2.25 12.06
CA GLU A 66 -9.03 3.45 12.16
C GLU A 66 -8.10 3.62 10.96
N GLN A 67 -7.47 2.53 10.51
CA GLN A 67 -6.65 2.54 9.30
C GLN A 67 -7.48 2.89 8.06
N LEU A 68 -8.62 2.22 7.84
CA LEU A 68 -9.49 2.49 6.68
C LEU A 68 -10.04 3.91 6.69
N LEU A 69 -10.38 4.47 7.85
CA LEU A 69 -10.81 5.86 7.96
C LEU A 69 -9.71 6.84 7.53
N ARG A 70 -8.45 6.57 7.88
CA ARG A 70 -7.31 7.38 7.41
C ARG A 70 -7.16 7.30 5.90
N PHE A 71 -7.26 6.10 5.32
CA PHE A 71 -7.26 5.91 3.87
C PHE A 71 -8.34 6.74 3.18
N MET A 72 -9.58 6.68 3.66
CA MET A 72 -10.70 7.40 3.06
C MET A 72 -10.56 8.93 3.14
N LYS A 73 -9.79 9.45 4.10
CA LYS A 73 -9.54 10.89 4.29
C LYS A 73 -8.32 11.42 3.54
N THR A 74 -7.48 10.54 3.01
CA THR A 74 -6.25 10.93 2.30
C THR A 74 -6.51 10.88 0.82
N ASP A 75 -6.53 12.03 0.16
CA ASP A 75 -6.73 12.15 -1.29
C ASP A 75 -5.42 12.25 -2.09
N GLU A 76 -4.29 12.46 -1.40
CA GLU A 76 -2.98 12.62 -2.03
C GLU A 76 -1.88 12.02 -1.14
N ILE A 77 -0.89 11.37 -1.76
CA ILE A 77 0.38 11.00 -1.13
C ILE A 77 1.52 11.52 -2.02
N TRP A 78 2.39 12.37 -1.46
CA TRP A 78 3.57 12.92 -2.15
C TRP A 78 3.29 13.58 -3.51
N GLY A 79 2.23 14.37 -3.62
CA GLY A 79 1.86 15.02 -4.89
C GLY A 79 1.09 14.11 -5.85
N TYR A 80 0.89 12.84 -5.52
CA TYR A 80 0.09 11.92 -6.34
C TYR A 80 -1.33 11.79 -5.81
N GLU A 81 -2.31 12.20 -6.61
CA GLU A 81 -3.73 12.02 -6.30
C GLU A 81 -4.07 10.52 -6.22
N ILE A 82 -4.73 10.11 -5.15
CA ILE A 82 -5.14 8.72 -4.93
C ILE A 82 -6.42 8.44 -5.69
N LYS A 83 -6.30 7.68 -6.78
CA LYS A 83 -7.42 7.23 -7.60
C LYS A 83 -8.12 6.00 -7.05
N ARG A 84 -7.37 5.11 -6.38
CA ARG A 84 -7.91 3.87 -5.78
C ARG A 84 -7.21 3.53 -4.47
N ARG A 85 -7.97 2.88 -3.60
CA ARG A 85 -7.54 2.37 -2.29
C ARG A 85 -7.88 0.89 -2.27
N ILE A 86 -6.89 0.04 -2.00
CA ILE A 86 -7.07 -1.42 -2.02
C ILE A 86 -6.63 -2.00 -0.68
N LEU A 87 -7.45 -2.85 -0.10
CA LEU A 87 -7.06 -3.73 1.00
C LEU A 87 -6.85 -5.13 0.43
N VAL A 88 -5.62 -5.64 0.51
CA VAL A 88 -5.27 -7.01 0.11
C VAL A 88 -5.15 -7.87 1.36
N ILE A 89 -6.00 -8.88 1.45
CA ILE A 89 -5.93 -9.90 2.50
C ILE A 89 -5.34 -11.16 1.87
N HIS A 90 -4.31 -11.74 2.50
CA HIS A 90 -3.67 -12.96 2.03
C HIS A 90 -3.32 -13.88 3.22
N GLY A 91 -3.26 -15.19 2.98
CA GLY A 91 -2.91 -16.19 3.99
C GLY A 91 -4.05 -17.14 4.32
#